data_AF-A0A5J5EJ94-F1
#
_entry.id   AF-A0A5J5EJ94-F1
#
_cell.length_a   1.000
_cell.length_b   1.000
_cell.length_c   1.000
_cell.angle_alpha   90.00
_cell.angle_beta   90.00
_cell.angle_gamma   90.00
#
_symmetry.space_group_name_H-M   'P 1'
#
loop_
_entity.id
_entity.type
_entity.pdbx_description
1 polymer ?
#
loop_
_entity_poly.entity_id
_entity_poly.type
_entity_poly.pdbx_seq_one_letter_code
_entity_poly.pdbx_strand_id
1 'polypeptide(L)'
;MSEPGPASIPTSADPRSKRPTKRRALSPTSAQASASRTCRFVCGAGSGEFHVYKASRRREYERLRLMDEQVRQEEEKREFERKMEELKKKDEEKTNKNRKRRMKKKEKANAVKADNDKQMMDVDKIQDANDKAISAANQESANNGDAAGDDLENAVEVKDEGGIVIHDDD
;
A
#
# COMPACT_ATOMS: atom_id res chain seq x y z
N MET A 1 37.86 19.78 58.71
CA MET A 1 37.89 18.64 57.77
C MET A 1 37.16 19.11 56.53
N SER A 2 37.85 19.16 55.39
CA SER A 2 37.44 19.82 54.16
C SER A 2 36.18 19.18 53.54
N GLU A 3 35.34 20.02 52.94
CA GLU A 3 34.14 19.59 52.20
C GLU A 3 34.52 18.64 51.04
N PRO A 4 33.69 17.63 50.72
CA PRO A 4 33.90 16.79 49.56
C PRO A 4 33.62 17.60 48.29
N GLY A 5 34.67 17.87 47.50
CA GLY A 5 34.54 18.56 46.22
C GLY A 5 33.60 17.84 45.24
N PRO A 6 33.06 18.55 44.23
CA PRO A 6 32.09 17.99 43.31
C PRO A 6 32.69 16.79 42.57
N ALA A 7 31.99 15.65 42.61
CA ALA A 7 32.40 14.43 41.91
C ALA A 7 32.54 14.73 40.41
N SER A 8 33.77 14.64 39.89
CA SER A 8 34.05 14.81 38.46
C SER A 8 33.37 13.68 37.69
N ILE A 9 32.24 14.00 37.04
CA ILE A 9 31.59 13.08 36.13
C ILE A 9 32.53 12.90 34.93
N PRO A 10 32.90 11.66 34.55
CA PRO A 10 33.71 11.45 33.37
C PRO A 10 32.97 12.03 32.17
N THR A 11 33.65 12.87 31.38
CA THR A 11 33.08 13.62 30.25
C THR A 11 32.36 12.74 29.22
N SER A 12 32.63 11.42 29.20
CA SER A 12 31.92 10.42 28.40
C SER A 12 30.46 10.18 28.80
N ALA A 13 30.08 10.54 30.03
CA ALA A 13 28.74 10.36 30.58
C ALA A 13 27.94 11.68 30.66
N ASP A 14 28.54 12.80 30.22
CA ASP A 14 27.88 14.10 30.21
C ASP A 14 26.96 14.22 28.97
N PRO A 15 25.63 14.42 29.16
CA PRO A 15 24.68 14.59 28.05
C PRO A 15 24.94 15.85 27.21
N ARG A 16 25.70 16.83 27.72
CA ARG A 16 26.12 18.01 26.97
C ARG A 16 27.32 17.74 26.06
N SER A 17 28.02 16.63 26.25
CA SER A 17 29.17 16.28 25.42
C SER A 17 28.71 15.72 24.07
N LYS A 18 29.10 16.38 22.97
CA LYS A 18 28.86 15.89 21.59
C LYS A 18 29.90 14.87 21.15
N ARG A 19 30.58 14.19 22.09
CA ARG A 19 31.59 13.19 21.74
C ARG A 19 30.87 11.94 21.23
N PRO A 20 31.27 11.38 20.08
CA PRO A 20 30.70 10.14 19.60
C PRO A 20 31.01 9.03 20.60
N THR A 21 29.98 8.43 21.19
CA THR A 21 30.16 7.24 22.03
C THR A 21 30.59 6.10 21.11
N LYS A 22 31.87 5.71 21.19
CA LYS A 22 32.41 4.66 20.33
C LYS A 22 31.90 3.29 20.80
N ARG A 23 30.62 2.99 20.50
CA ARG A 23 30.09 1.63 20.59
C ARG A 23 30.78 0.81 19.51
N ARG A 24 31.83 0.07 19.89
CA ARG A 24 32.50 -0.85 18.97
C ARG A 24 31.52 -1.94 18.57
N ALA A 25 31.14 -1.97 17.29
CA ALA A 25 30.46 -3.11 16.71
C ALA A 25 31.35 -4.35 16.86
N LEU A 26 30.78 -5.46 17.33
CA LEU A 26 31.46 -6.74 17.44
C LEU A 26 31.67 -7.30 16.03
N SER A 27 32.79 -6.92 15.40
CA SER A 27 33.19 -7.43 14.09
C SER A 27 33.81 -8.84 14.23
N PRO A 28 33.80 -9.67 13.16
CA PRO A 28 34.37 -11.03 13.20
C PRO A 28 35.85 -11.06 13.65
N THR A 29 36.61 -10.02 13.33
CA THR A 29 38.00 -9.85 13.78
C THR A 29 38.11 -9.68 15.31
N SER A 30 37.14 -9.00 15.94
CA SER A 30 37.10 -8.85 17.40
C SER A 30 36.72 -10.15 18.12
N ALA A 31 35.89 -11.00 17.48
CA ALA A 31 35.58 -12.33 17.97
C ALA A 31 36.81 -13.27 17.91
N GLN A 32 37.54 -13.27 16.79
CA GLN A 32 38.77 -14.07 16.63
C GLN A 32 39.87 -13.68 17.64
N ALA A 33 40.04 -12.38 17.92
CA ALA A 33 41.02 -11.89 18.90
C ALA A 33 40.69 -12.30 20.36
N SER A 34 39.44 -12.65 20.66
CA SER A 34 39.06 -13.21 21.97
C SER A 34 39.36 -14.72 22.07
N ALA A 35 39.32 -15.43 20.94
CA ALA A 35 39.60 -16.86 20.84
C ALA A 35 41.10 -17.20 20.87
N SER A 36 41.99 -16.23 20.61
CA SER A 36 43.45 -16.44 20.57
C SER A 36 44.14 -16.38 21.96
N ARG A 37 43.39 -16.14 23.05
CA ARG A 37 43.94 -16.10 24.43
C ARG A 37 43.90 -17.46 25.15
N THR A 38 43.39 -18.49 24.49
CA THR A 38 43.15 -19.79 25.10
C THR A 38 44.44 -20.61 25.12
N CYS A 39 45.11 -20.68 26.28
CA CYS A 39 46.14 -21.67 26.55
C CYS A 39 45.52 -23.06 26.35
N ARG A 40 45.96 -23.77 25.31
CA ARG A 40 45.30 -24.96 24.79
C ARG A 40 45.72 -26.18 25.61
N PHE A 41 44.76 -26.71 26.36
CA PHE A 41 44.64 -28.10 26.84
C PHE A 41 45.21 -28.52 28.21
N VAL A 42 46.14 -27.80 28.85
CA VAL A 42 46.61 -28.15 30.23
C VAL A 42 46.82 -26.91 31.10
N CYS A 43 45.76 -26.12 31.33
CA CYS A 43 45.76 -25.11 32.38
C CYS A 43 44.39 -25.17 33.04
N GLY A 44 44.36 -25.60 34.30
CA GLY A 44 43.12 -25.67 35.08
C GLY A 44 42.40 -24.34 35.08
N ALA A 45 41.06 -24.39 35.10
CA ALA A 45 40.16 -23.24 34.99
C ALA A 45 40.67 -22.03 35.80
N GLY A 46 41.24 -21.06 35.09
CA GLY A 46 41.71 -19.83 35.71
C GLY A 46 40.54 -19.05 36.31
N SER A 47 40.80 -18.29 37.36
CA SER A 47 39.76 -17.51 38.08
C SER A 47 38.98 -16.52 37.19
N GLY A 48 39.48 -16.18 36.01
CA GLY A 48 38.80 -15.34 35.01
C GLY A 48 37.88 -16.09 34.03
N GLU A 49 37.96 -17.41 33.94
CA GLU A 49 37.24 -18.21 32.93
C GLU A 49 35.72 -18.18 33.16
N PHE A 50 35.29 -18.10 34.43
CA PHE A 50 33.87 -18.00 34.78
C PHE A 50 33.19 -16.78 34.14
N HIS A 51 33.86 -15.63 34.11
CA HIS A 51 33.32 -14.42 33.50
C HIS A 51 33.33 -14.49 31.96
N VAL A 52 34.32 -15.17 31.37
CA VAL A 52 34.38 -15.43 29.92
C VAL A 52 33.18 -16.29 29.50
N TYR A 53 32.92 -17.38 30.22
CA TYR A 53 31.74 -18.23 30.00
C TYR A 53 30.43 -17.48 30.19
N LYS A 54 30.28 -16.70 31.27
CA LYS A 54 29.07 -15.89 31.52
C LYS A 54 28.82 -14.87 30.40
N ALA A 55 29.86 -14.24 29.88
CA ALA A 55 29.76 -13.29 28.77
C ALA A 55 29.51 -13.98 27.42
N SER A 56 30.09 -15.16 27.18
CA SER A 56 29.83 -15.97 25.99
C SER A 56 28.39 -16.48 25.98
N ARG A 57 27.91 -17.07 27.08
CA ARG A 57 26.56 -17.63 27.18
C ARG A 57 25.46 -16.58 27.05
N ARG A 58 25.65 -15.37 27.60
CA ARG A 58 24.72 -14.25 27.39
C ARG A 58 24.61 -13.87 25.91
N ARG A 59 25.75 -13.73 25.23
CA ARG A 59 25.78 -13.41 23.79
C ARG A 59 25.10 -14.50 22.95
N GLU A 60 25.29 -15.78 23.29
CA GLU A 60 24.64 -16.88 22.58
C GLU A 60 23.13 -16.91 22.80
N TYR A 61 22.63 -16.67 24.02
CA TYR A 61 21.19 -16.60 24.26
C TYR A 61 20.53 -15.41 23.57
N GLU A 62 21.19 -14.25 23.53
CA GLU A 62 20.71 -13.09 22.77
C GLU A 62 20.65 -13.41 21.27
N ARG A 63 21.66 -14.11 20.74
CA ARG A 63 21.70 -14.53 19.33
C ARG A 63 20.60 -15.54 19.00
N LEU A 64 20.42 -16.58 19.83
CA LEU A 64 19.37 -17.59 19.64
C LEU A 64 17.99 -16.94 19.70
N ARG A 65 17.75 -16.09 20.71
CA ARG A 65 16.49 -15.35 20.84
C ARG A 65 16.18 -14.49 19.61
N LEU A 66 17.17 -13.78 19.07
CA LEU A 66 16.98 -12.95 17.88
C LEU A 66 16.61 -13.79 16.66
N MET A 67 17.26 -14.94 16.47
CA MET A 67 16.94 -15.87 15.38
C MET A 67 15.53 -16.45 15.54
N ASP A 68 15.19 -16.92 16.73
CA ASP A 68 13.86 -17.48 17.01
C ASP A 68 12.75 -16.43 16.79
N GLU A 69 13.00 -15.17 17.18
CA GLU A 69 12.07 -14.07 16.96
C GLU A 69 11.95 -13.69 15.47
N GLN A 70 13.04 -13.76 14.70
CA GLN A 70 13.00 -13.57 13.25
C GLN A 70 12.19 -14.66 12.55
N VAL A 71 12.42 -15.93 12.89
CA VAL A 71 11.65 -17.06 12.32
C VAL A 71 10.16 -16.89 12.64
N ARG A 72 9.82 -16.55 13.88
CA ARG A 72 8.43 -16.32 14.27
C ARG A 72 7.78 -15.18 13.47
N GLN A 73 8.49 -14.06 13.29
CA GLN A 73 7.99 -12.94 12.48
C GLN A 73 7.83 -13.30 10.99
N GLU A 74 8.73 -14.10 10.43
CA GLU A 74 8.62 -14.57 9.05
C GLU A 74 7.41 -15.48 8.85
N GLU A 75 7.15 -16.39 9.80
CA GLU A 75 5.97 -17.24 9.80
C GLU A 75 4.69 -16.41 9.93
N GLU A 76 4.62 -15.50 10.90
CA GLU A 76 3.48 -14.60 11.11
C GLU A 76 3.18 -13.76 9.85
N LYS A 77 4.22 -13.22 9.20
CA LYS A 77 4.07 -12.46 7.94
C LYS A 77 3.57 -13.33 6.80
N ARG A 78 4.13 -14.53 6.63
CA ARG A 78 3.71 -15.48 5.59
C ARG A 78 2.24 -15.88 5.77
N GLU A 79 1.82 -16.14 7.01
CA GLU A 79 0.42 -16.45 7.30
C GLU A 79 -0.51 -15.25 7.07
N PHE A 80 -0.07 -14.05 7.45
CA PHE A 80 -0.82 -12.82 7.20
C PHE A 80 -1.01 -12.58 5.71
N GLU A 81 0.06 -12.69 4.91
CA GLU A 81 0.01 -12.55 3.45
C GLU A 81 -0.95 -13.57 2.83
N ARG A 82 -0.87 -14.84 3.25
CA ARG A 82 -1.80 -15.88 2.79
C ARG A 82 -3.26 -15.53 3.12
N LYS A 83 -3.54 -15.09 4.35
CA LYS A 83 -4.89 -14.69 4.77
C LYS A 83 -5.39 -13.48 3.97
N MET A 84 -4.53 -12.49 3.74
CA MET A 84 -4.84 -11.30 2.96
C MET A 84 -5.14 -11.65 1.49
N GLU A 85 -4.38 -12.55 0.88
CA GLU A 85 -4.63 -13.03 -0.47
C GLU A 85 -5.96 -13.78 -0.58
N GLU A 86 -6.29 -14.63 0.40
CA GLU A 86 -7.56 -15.36 0.43
C GLU A 86 -8.76 -14.40 0.54
N LEU A 87 -8.66 -13.36 1.37
CA LEU A 87 -9.68 -12.31 1.47
C LEU A 87 -9.80 -11.53 0.17
N LYS A 88 -8.66 -11.10 -0.40
CA LYS A 88 -8.62 -10.37 -1.67
C LYS A 88 -9.25 -11.18 -2.80
N LYS A 89 -8.95 -12.48 -2.90
CA LYS A 89 -9.58 -13.39 -3.87
C LYS A 89 -11.09 -13.47 -3.68
N LYS A 90 -11.58 -13.60 -2.44
CA LYS A 90 -13.03 -13.63 -2.15
C LYS A 90 -13.71 -12.33 -2.57
N ASP A 91 -13.09 -11.19 -2.33
CA ASP A 91 -13.64 -9.88 -2.72
C ASP A 91 -13.56 -9.67 -4.24
N GLU A 92 -12.46 -10.06 -4.88
CA GLU A 92 -12.34 -10.10 -6.34
C GLU A 92 -13.37 -11.02 -6.98
N GLU A 93 -13.66 -12.19 -6.41
CA GLU A 93 -14.71 -13.08 -6.89
C GLU A 93 -16.10 -12.46 -6.79
N LYS A 94 -16.42 -11.83 -5.65
CA LYS A 94 -17.70 -11.13 -5.46
C LYS A 94 -17.84 -9.96 -6.43
N THR A 95 -16.80 -9.13 -6.55
CA THR A 95 -16.79 -7.98 -7.47
C THR A 95 -16.83 -8.42 -8.93
N ASN A 96 -16.13 -9.49 -9.31
CA ASN A 96 -16.16 -10.06 -10.65
C ASN A 96 -17.53 -10.65 -11.00
N LYS A 97 -18.18 -11.38 -10.08
CA LYS A 97 -19.56 -11.88 -10.28
C LYS A 97 -20.52 -10.71 -10.51
N ASN A 98 -20.43 -9.65 -9.70
CA ASN A 98 -21.26 -8.45 -9.83
C ASN A 98 -20.96 -7.67 -11.11
N ARG A 99 -19.67 -7.51 -11.47
CA ARG A 99 -19.23 -6.89 -12.72
C ARG A 99 -19.76 -7.65 -13.93
N LYS A 100 -19.65 -8.98 -13.94
CA LYS A 100 -20.21 -9.85 -15.01
C LYS A 100 -21.72 -9.67 -15.14
N ARG A 101 -22.47 -9.59 -14.02
CA ARG A 101 -23.92 -9.30 -14.04
C ARG A 101 -24.22 -7.93 -14.65
N ARG A 102 -23.45 -6.89 -14.27
CA ARG A 102 -23.59 -5.53 -14.83
C ARG A 102 -23.25 -5.48 -16.31
N MET A 103 -22.17 -6.13 -16.75
CA MET A 103 -21.77 -6.21 -18.16
C MET A 103 -22.84 -6.91 -19.00
N LYS A 104 -23.35 -8.07 -18.55
CA LYS A 104 -24.47 -8.76 -19.24
C LYS A 104 -25.73 -7.89 -19.32
N LYS A 105 -26.06 -7.14 -18.27
CA LYS A 105 -27.21 -6.20 -18.29
C LYS A 105 -26.95 -5.04 -19.26
N LYS A 106 -25.73 -4.50 -19.29
CA LYS A 106 -25.32 -3.43 -20.20
C LYS A 106 -25.35 -3.90 -21.65
N GLU A 107 -24.84 -5.09 -21.94
CA GLU A 107 -24.91 -5.73 -23.26
C GLU A 107 -26.36 -5.93 -23.71
N LYS A 108 -27.23 -6.45 -22.84
CA LYS A 108 -28.67 -6.56 -23.15
C LYS A 108 -29.33 -5.21 -23.37
N ALA A 109 -29.04 -4.21 -22.53
CA ALA A 109 -29.58 -2.87 -22.69
C ALA A 109 -29.07 -2.21 -23.99
N ASN A 110 -27.81 -2.41 -24.34
CA ASN A 110 -27.24 -1.95 -25.61
C ASN A 110 -27.84 -2.68 -26.80
N ALA A 111 -28.11 -3.98 -26.70
CA ALA A 111 -28.80 -4.75 -27.73
C ALA A 111 -30.24 -4.25 -27.92
N VAL A 112 -31.00 -4.06 -26.83
CA VAL A 112 -32.36 -3.49 -26.90
C VAL A 112 -32.35 -2.07 -27.47
N LYS A 113 -31.37 -1.23 -27.09
CA LYS A 113 -31.19 0.10 -27.70
C LYS A 113 -30.88 -0.02 -29.18
N ALA A 114 -29.95 -0.88 -29.58
CA ALA A 114 -29.61 -1.09 -30.99
C ALA A 114 -30.80 -1.64 -31.80
N ASP A 115 -31.63 -2.50 -31.21
CA ASP A 115 -32.84 -3.01 -31.85
C ASP A 115 -33.91 -1.90 -31.97
N ASN A 116 -34.04 -1.04 -30.95
CA ASN A 116 -34.95 0.10 -30.99
C ASN A 116 -34.48 1.18 -31.97
N ASP A 117 -33.18 1.49 -32.00
CA ASP A 117 -32.56 2.42 -32.94
C ASP A 117 -32.72 1.92 -34.39
N LYS A 118 -32.60 0.61 -34.62
CA LYS A 118 -32.90 -0.01 -35.94
C LYS A 118 -34.37 0.11 -36.30
N GLN A 119 -35.29 -0.15 -35.36
CA GLN A 119 -36.73 0.00 -35.60
C GLN A 119 -37.09 1.46 -35.89
N MET A 120 -36.51 2.42 -35.18
CA MET A 120 -36.68 3.85 -35.45
C MET A 120 -36.12 4.22 -36.84
N MET A 121 -34.93 3.75 -37.22
CA MET A 121 -34.40 3.98 -38.57
C MET A 121 -35.24 3.33 -39.68
N ASP A 122 -35.87 2.18 -39.45
CA ASP A 122 -36.77 1.55 -40.42
C ASP A 122 -38.11 2.30 -40.50
N VAL A 123 -38.65 2.81 -39.39
CA VAL A 123 -39.85 3.65 -39.37
C VAL A 123 -39.58 5.00 -40.04
N ASP A 124 -38.47 5.66 -39.74
CA ASP A 124 -38.05 6.91 -40.38
C ASP A 124 -37.85 6.72 -41.89
N LYS A 125 -37.30 5.59 -42.35
CA LYS A 125 -37.24 5.29 -43.80
C LYS A 125 -38.61 5.12 -44.46
N ILE A 126 -39.58 4.54 -43.75
CA ILE A 126 -40.95 4.38 -44.25
C ILE A 126 -41.67 5.74 -44.26
N GLN A 127 -41.44 6.59 -43.27
CA GLN A 127 -41.96 7.95 -43.19
C GLN A 127 -41.32 8.86 -44.23
N ASP A 128 -40.00 8.85 -44.40
CA ASP A 128 -39.30 9.58 -45.46
C ASP A 128 -39.76 9.16 -46.86
N ALA A 129 -40.04 7.87 -47.09
CA ALA A 129 -40.60 7.41 -48.37
C ALA A 129 -42.04 7.94 -48.60
N ASN A 130 -42.85 8.04 -47.55
CA ASN A 130 -44.20 8.62 -47.61
C ASN A 130 -44.18 10.14 -47.76
N ASP A 131 -43.35 10.84 -46.98
CA ASP A 131 -43.20 12.29 -47.00
C ASP A 131 -42.54 12.75 -48.31
N LYS A 132 -41.67 11.94 -48.93
CA LYS A 132 -41.15 12.19 -50.28
C LYS A 132 -42.20 11.98 -51.38
N ALA A 133 -43.15 11.06 -51.19
CA ALA A 133 -44.30 10.91 -52.07
C ALA A 133 -45.31 12.06 -51.91
N ILE A 134 -45.49 12.58 -50.68
CA ILE A 134 -46.38 13.70 -50.36
C ILE A 134 -45.76 15.06 -50.77
N SER A 135 -44.45 15.26 -50.58
CA SER A 135 -43.74 16.49 -50.97
C SER A 135 -43.47 16.57 -52.49
N ALA A 136 -43.38 15.45 -53.21
CA ALA A 136 -43.44 15.45 -54.67
C ALA A 136 -44.81 15.94 -55.21
N ALA A 137 -45.86 15.92 -54.39
CA ALA A 137 -47.17 16.50 -54.71
C ALA A 137 -47.31 17.98 -54.30
N ASN A 138 -46.34 18.55 -53.57
CA ASN A 138 -46.37 19.94 -53.09
C ASN A 138 -44.97 20.56 -53.11
N GLN A 139 -44.51 21.03 -54.28
CA GLN A 139 -43.38 21.96 -54.38
C GLN A 139 -43.72 23.13 -55.30
N GLU A 140 -44.33 24.16 -54.72
CA GLU A 140 -44.11 25.57 -55.06
C GLU A 140 -44.08 26.37 -53.74
N SER A 141 -42.89 26.70 -53.22
CA SER A 141 -42.53 28.02 -52.66
C SER A 141 -41.40 28.00 -51.61
N ALA A 142 -40.44 28.92 -51.84
CA ALA A 142 -39.68 29.73 -50.87
C ALA A 142 -38.40 29.20 -50.18
N ASN A 143 -37.26 29.43 -50.84
CA ASN A 143 -36.08 30.25 -50.46
C ASN A 143 -35.71 30.56 -48.98
N ASN A 144 -34.48 30.16 -48.64
CA ASN A 144 -33.30 30.88 -48.09
C ASN A 144 -33.30 31.62 -46.72
N GLY A 145 -32.19 31.42 -45.99
CA GLY A 145 -31.62 32.30 -44.95
C GLY A 145 -31.28 31.51 -43.66
N ASP A 146 -30.05 31.04 -43.35
CA ASP A 146 -28.72 31.66 -43.16
C ASP A 146 -28.39 32.04 -41.69
N ALA A 147 -27.14 31.73 -41.32
CA ALA A 147 -26.25 32.31 -40.31
C ALA A 147 -26.36 32.04 -38.78
N ALA A 148 -25.16 31.66 -38.26
CA ALA A 148 -24.52 32.00 -36.96
C ALA A 148 -25.17 31.44 -35.67
N GLY A 149 -24.46 30.85 -34.71
CA GLY A 149 -23.11 31.09 -34.21
C GLY A 149 -23.23 31.47 -32.73
N ASP A 150 -22.38 30.89 -31.87
CA ASP A 150 -21.75 31.51 -30.68
C ASP A 150 -21.53 30.51 -29.52
N ASP A 151 -20.37 30.69 -28.91
CA ASP A 151 -19.67 29.92 -27.90
C ASP A 151 -20.23 30.13 -26.49
N LEU A 152 -20.04 29.17 -25.57
CA LEU A 152 -20.03 29.50 -24.13
C LEU A 152 -19.26 28.47 -23.28
N GLU A 153 -18.16 28.97 -22.71
CA GLU A 153 -17.28 28.31 -21.75
C GLU A 153 -17.93 28.33 -20.35
N ASN A 154 -17.82 27.24 -19.58
CA ASN A 154 -18.30 27.21 -18.19
C ASN A 154 -17.26 26.53 -17.27
N ALA A 155 -16.70 27.32 -16.35
CA ALA A 155 -15.78 26.88 -15.32
C ALA A 155 -16.56 26.46 -14.06
N VAL A 156 -16.35 25.24 -13.56
CA VAL A 156 -16.97 24.74 -12.33
C VAL A 156 -15.90 24.59 -11.24
N GLU A 157 -16.04 25.44 -10.23
CA GLU A 157 -15.32 25.45 -8.96
C GLU A 157 -15.92 24.37 -8.02
N VAL A 158 -15.11 23.49 -7.43
CA VAL A 158 -15.56 22.47 -6.45
C VAL A 158 -14.88 22.74 -5.11
N LYS A 159 -15.69 23.03 -4.09
CA LYS A 159 -15.27 23.20 -2.68
C LYS A 159 -15.38 21.87 -1.94
N ASP A 160 -14.33 21.56 -1.18
CA ASP A 160 -14.15 20.40 -0.32
C ASP A 160 -15.00 20.48 0.95
N GLU A 161 -15.87 19.50 1.24
CA GLU A 161 -16.43 19.32 2.60
C GLU A 161 -16.75 17.84 2.90
N GLY A 162 -16.32 17.37 4.09
CA GLY A 162 -16.93 16.25 4.79
C GLY A 162 -16.07 15.01 5.02
N GLY A 163 -15.20 15.04 6.04
CA GLY A 163 -14.56 13.84 6.59
C GLY A 163 -15.56 12.91 7.28
N ILE A 164 -15.54 11.63 6.95
CA ILE A 164 -16.41 10.60 7.54
C ILE A 164 -15.84 10.17 8.90
N VAL A 165 -16.62 10.35 9.96
CA VAL A 165 -16.36 9.79 11.29
C VAL A 165 -17.01 8.41 11.35
N ILE A 166 -16.20 7.36 11.49
CA ILE A 166 -16.66 5.98 11.65
C ILE A 166 -16.80 5.72 13.16
N HIS A 167 -18.03 5.44 13.61
CA HIS A 167 -18.29 4.90 14.94
C HIS A 167 -18.27 3.38 14.85
N ASP A 168 -17.30 2.76 15.54
CA ASP A 168 -17.23 1.31 15.73
C ASP A 168 -18.22 0.92 16.84
N ASP A 169 -19.39 0.41 16.48
CA ASP A 169 -20.31 -0.30 17.36
C ASP A 169 -20.48 -1.75 16.88
N ASP A 170 -20.31 -2.67 17.84
CA ASP A 170 -20.38 -4.16 17.86
C ASP A 170 -19.16 -5.00 17.42
#